data_AF-A0A1X7AS50-F1
#
_entry.id   AF-A0A1X7AS50-F1
#
_cell.length_a   1.000
_cell.length_b   1.000
_cell.length_c   1.000
_cell.angle_alpha   90.00
_cell.angle_beta   90.00
_cell.angle_gamma   90.00
#
_symmetry.space_group_name_H-M   'P 1'
#
loop_
_entity.id
_entity.type
_entity.pdbx_description
1 polymer ?
#
loop_
_entity_poly.entity_id
_entity_poly.type
_entity_poly.pdbx_seq_one_letter_code
_entity_poly.pdbx_strand_id
1 'polypeptide(L)'
;MMNNNNLSDKIEKVLIVKKDISAREIAEILNADKSTINRILYKDDRFVSLGSTPPRWKVKAVIPVYKEKEEYKQLDKWEGIPGYLGYKVGVSGKFARQRRDILDRIMTRDLPKVHSKEYMDEWGEINSQVRLQRLAGHLTVQHNTRKSSTFKTARTEWKLDLEYLKEKYHDGSWGWPRLTNTD
;
A
#
# COMPACT_ATOMS: atom_id res chain seq x y z
N MET A 1 29.01 -26.58 5.03
CA MET A 1 29.60 -25.35 4.46
C MET A 1 28.48 -24.34 4.24
N MET A 2 28.51 -23.19 4.92
CA MET A 2 27.49 -22.15 4.69
C MET A 2 27.76 -21.46 3.35
N ASN A 3 26.75 -21.41 2.49
CA ASN A 3 26.84 -20.76 1.19
C ASN A 3 27.06 -19.24 1.40
N ASN A 4 28.04 -18.62 0.74
CA ASN A 4 28.43 -17.22 0.96
C ASN A 4 27.24 -16.23 0.81
N ASN A 5 26.26 -16.53 -0.04
CA ASN A 5 25.05 -15.72 -0.21
C ASN A 5 24.20 -15.64 1.06
N ASN A 6 24.11 -16.72 1.84
CA ASN A 6 23.34 -16.75 3.09
C ASN A 6 23.96 -15.87 4.18
N LEU A 7 25.29 -15.76 4.20
CA LEU A 7 26.01 -14.97 5.20
C LEU A 7 25.93 -13.47 4.89
N SER A 8 25.98 -13.08 3.62
CA SER A 8 25.81 -11.67 3.23
C SER A 8 24.44 -11.12 3.63
N ASP A 9 23.37 -11.88 3.41
CA ASP A 9 22.02 -11.47 3.83
C ASP A 9 21.86 -11.36 5.36
N LYS A 10 22.59 -12.19 6.12
CA LYS A 10 22.64 -12.08 7.58
C LYS A 10 23.38 -10.83 8.04
N ILE A 11 24.48 -10.47 7.37
CA ILE A 11 25.22 -9.22 7.64
C ILE A 11 24.33 -8.01 7.37
N GLU A 12 23.58 -8.02 6.26
CA GLU A 12 22.62 -6.96 5.92
C GLU A 12 21.59 -6.75 7.04
N LYS A 13 20.94 -7.82 7.50
CA LYS A 13 19.97 -7.76 8.60
C LYS A 13 20.57 -7.18 9.89
N VAL A 14 21.80 -7.55 10.21
CA VAL A 14 22.49 -7.04 11.39
C VAL A 14 22.76 -5.53 11.26
N LEU A 15 23.24 -5.07 10.11
CA LEU A 15 23.54 -3.66 9.84
C LEU A 15 22.28 -2.77 9.71
N ILE A 16 21.15 -3.36 9.33
CA ILE A 16 19.84 -2.71 9.34
C ILE A 16 19.40 -2.38 10.77
N VAL A 17 19.54 -3.36 11.67
CA VAL A 17 19.09 -3.23 13.07
C VAL A 17 20.09 -2.44 13.90
N LYS A 18 21.39 -2.68 13.70
CA LYS A 18 22.49 -2.05 14.42
C LYS A 18 23.34 -1.24 13.44
N LYS A 19 23.08 0.06 13.40
CA LYS A 19 23.85 1.01 12.59
C LYS A 19 25.24 1.21 13.19
N ASP A 20 26.20 1.51 12.32
CA ASP A 20 27.54 1.97 12.70
C ASP A 20 28.32 0.99 13.60
N ILE A 21 28.27 -0.31 13.26
CA ILE A 21 29.04 -1.36 13.96
C ILE A 21 30.23 -1.83 13.13
N SER A 22 31.24 -2.36 13.82
CA SER A 22 32.46 -2.88 13.20
C SER A 22 32.31 -4.33 12.74
N ALA A 23 33.20 -4.78 11.85
CA ALA A 23 33.26 -6.17 11.42
C ALA A 23 33.46 -7.18 12.57
N ARG A 24 34.08 -6.74 13.69
CA ARG A 24 34.25 -7.56 14.88
C ARG A 24 32.91 -7.78 15.59
N GLU A 25 32.14 -6.71 15.80
CA GLU A 25 30.82 -6.80 16.44
C GLU A 25 29.86 -7.65 15.59
N ILE A 26 29.91 -7.52 14.26
CA ILE A 26 29.12 -8.35 13.34
C ILE A 26 29.53 -9.84 13.46
N ALA A 27 30.83 -10.13 13.54
CA ALA A 27 31.35 -11.47 13.71
C ALA A 27 30.89 -12.12 15.02
N GLU A 28 30.90 -11.34 16.11
CA GLU A 28 30.41 -11.77 17.43
C GLU A 28 28.89 -12.07 17.39
N ILE A 29 28.09 -11.20 16.75
CA ILE A 29 26.62 -11.39 16.62
C ILE A 29 26.28 -12.62 15.80
N LEU A 30 26.98 -12.84 14.69
CA LEU A 30 26.68 -13.93 13.75
C LEU A 30 27.41 -15.24 14.08
N ASN A 31 28.20 -15.25 15.16
CA ASN A 31 29.12 -16.35 15.51
C ASN A 31 29.93 -16.82 14.29
N ALA A 32 30.55 -15.86 13.61
CA ALA A 32 31.27 -16.06 12.36
C ALA A 32 32.71 -15.53 12.46
N ASP A 33 33.58 -16.01 11.59
CA ASP A 33 34.95 -15.51 11.53
C ASP A 33 35.00 -14.07 10.96
N LYS A 34 35.72 -13.18 11.65
CA LYS A 34 35.89 -11.77 11.27
C LYS A 34 36.52 -11.63 9.88
N SER A 35 37.44 -12.51 9.49
CA SER A 35 38.06 -12.43 8.15
C SER A 35 37.05 -12.71 7.05
N THR A 36 36.12 -13.64 7.29
CA THR A 36 35.00 -13.94 6.40
C THR A 36 34.02 -12.78 6.30
N ILE A 37 33.67 -12.15 7.43
CA ILE A 37 32.82 -10.95 7.45
C ILE A 37 33.47 -9.81 6.65
N ASN A 38 34.75 -9.52 6.88
CA ASN A 38 35.49 -8.51 6.12
C ASN A 38 35.51 -8.81 4.62
N ARG A 39 35.77 -10.07 4.24
CA ARG A 39 35.79 -10.48 2.83
C ARG A 39 34.46 -10.20 2.14
N ILE A 40 33.33 -10.32 2.84
CA ILE A 40 32.00 -9.99 2.32
C ILE A 40 31.80 -8.47 2.28
N LEU A 41 32.03 -7.77 3.40
CA LEU A 41 31.80 -6.32 3.52
C LEU A 41 32.57 -5.50 2.47
N TYR A 42 33.78 -5.90 2.10
CA TYR A 42 34.57 -5.22 1.07
C TYR A 42 34.24 -5.63 -0.37
N LYS A 43 33.62 -6.80 -0.58
CA LYS A 43 33.31 -7.32 -1.93
C LYS A 43 31.86 -7.07 -2.37
N ASP A 44 30.94 -7.01 -1.41
CA ASP A 44 29.52 -6.83 -1.65
C ASP A 44 29.18 -5.33 -1.65
N ASP A 45 28.73 -4.85 -2.79
CA ASP A 45 28.50 -3.42 -3.07
C ASP A 45 27.33 -2.83 -2.26
N ARG A 46 26.54 -3.70 -1.60
CA ARG A 46 25.52 -3.33 -0.63
C ARG A 46 26.10 -2.71 0.64
N PHE A 47 27.39 -2.86 0.93
CA PHE A 47 27.97 -2.34 2.18
C PHE A 47 28.96 -1.22 1.90
N VAL A 48 28.97 -0.23 2.79
CA VAL A 48 29.88 0.91 2.70
C VAL A 48 30.50 1.20 4.07
N SER A 49 31.80 1.50 4.07
CA SER A 49 32.53 1.89 5.27
C SER A 49 32.44 3.40 5.51
N LEU A 50 32.38 3.80 6.77
CA LEU A 50 32.27 5.21 7.19
C LEU A 50 33.63 5.87 7.50
N GLY A 51 34.74 5.30 7.02
CA GLY A 51 36.07 5.91 7.13
C GLY A 51 36.69 5.98 8.54
N SER A 52 36.12 5.29 9.53
CA SER A 52 36.66 5.23 10.90
C SER A 52 37.67 4.09 11.11
N THR A 53 38.44 4.12 12.21
CA THR A 53 39.28 2.99 12.67
C THR A 53 38.79 2.50 14.04
N PRO A 54 38.27 1.26 14.16
CA PRO A 54 38.00 0.30 13.09
C PRO A 54 36.88 0.78 12.14
N PRO A 55 36.83 0.27 10.89
CA PRO A 55 35.77 0.62 9.95
C PRO A 55 34.39 0.30 10.50
N ARG A 56 33.52 1.32 10.49
CA ARG A 56 32.11 1.23 10.82
C ARG A 56 31.34 1.03 9.53
N TRP A 57 30.47 0.04 9.52
CA TRP A 57 29.78 -0.39 8.30
C TRP A 57 28.31 -0.01 8.35
N LYS A 58 27.77 0.32 7.17
CA LYS A 58 26.33 0.45 6.93
C LYS A 58 25.97 -0.20 5.61
N VAL A 59 24.69 -0.50 5.44
CA VAL A 59 24.14 -0.81 4.12
C VAL A 59 24.15 0.48 3.30
N LYS A 60 24.81 0.46 2.13
CA LYS A 60 24.73 1.49 1.10
C LYS A 60 23.25 1.67 0.81
N ALA A 61 22.75 2.91 0.92
CA ALA A 61 21.35 3.24 0.70
C ALA A 61 20.95 3.03 -0.78
N VAL A 62 20.88 1.78 -1.21
CA VAL A 62 19.79 1.35 -2.06
C VAL A 62 18.58 1.50 -1.16
N ILE A 63 17.61 2.33 -1.54
CA ILE A 63 16.31 2.37 -0.86
C ILE A 63 15.93 0.90 -0.66
N PRO A 64 15.92 0.40 0.58
CA PRO A 64 15.45 -0.93 0.79
C PRO A 64 13.98 -0.83 0.42
N VAL A 65 13.62 -1.36 -0.75
CA VAL A 65 12.34 -2.03 -0.88
C VAL A 65 12.45 -3.18 0.10
N TYR A 66 12.28 -2.87 1.38
CA TYR A 66 11.91 -3.84 2.37
C TYR A 66 10.64 -4.44 1.80
N LYS A 67 10.80 -5.58 1.13
CA LYS A 67 9.78 -6.61 1.16
C LYS A 67 9.71 -7.07 2.61
N GLU A 68 9.16 -6.22 3.48
CA GLU A 68 8.14 -6.76 4.37
C GLU A 68 7.25 -7.59 3.47
N LYS A 69 6.93 -8.81 3.86
CA LYS A 69 5.84 -9.55 3.22
C LYS A 69 4.54 -8.81 3.53
N GLU A 70 4.36 -7.63 2.96
CA GLU A 70 3.07 -7.05 2.71
C GLU A 70 2.47 -7.91 1.62
N GLU A 71 1.72 -8.93 2.03
CA GLU A 71 1.06 -9.86 1.12
C GLU A 71 -0.10 -9.11 0.46
N TYR A 72 0.22 -8.27 -0.54
CA TYR A 72 -0.76 -7.62 -1.38
C TYR A 72 -1.54 -8.70 -2.09
N LYS A 73 -2.82 -8.81 -1.76
CA LYS A 73 -3.70 -9.72 -2.48
C LYS A 73 -3.83 -9.23 -3.91
N GLN A 74 -3.38 -10.06 -4.85
CA GLN A 74 -3.65 -9.86 -6.26
C GLN A 74 -5.12 -10.20 -6.49
N LEU A 75 -5.90 -9.17 -6.83
CA LEU A 75 -7.31 -9.34 -7.20
C LEU A 75 -7.41 -9.50 -8.71
N ASP A 76 -8.53 -10.03 -9.18
CA ASP A 76 -8.85 -9.91 -10.60
C ASP A 76 -8.76 -8.43 -11.01
N LYS A 77 -8.19 -8.17 -12.19
CA LYS A 77 -7.83 -6.82 -12.71
C LYS A 77 -8.93 -5.76 -12.57
N TRP A 78 -10.18 -6.19 -12.44
CA TRP A 78 -11.37 -5.35 -12.40
C TRP A 78 -11.90 -5.04 -10.99
N GLU A 79 -11.34 -5.66 -9.93
CA GLU A 79 -11.82 -5.50 -8.56
C GLU A 79 -10.95 -4.51 -7.77
N GLY A 80 -11.52 -3.35 -7.43
CA GLY A 80 -10.90 -2.35 -6.55
C GLY A 80 -11.30 -2.52 -5.08
N ILE A 81 -10.76 -1.68 -4.19
CA ILE A 81 -11.09 -1.68 -2.75
C ILE A 81 -12.59 -1.78 -2.43
N PRO A 82 -13.52 -1.05 -3.10
CA PRO A 82 -14.94 -1.20 -2.81
C PRO A 82 -15.43 -2.63 -3.05
N GLY A 83 -15.10 -3.23 -4.19
CA GLY A 83 -15.49 -4.60 -4.53
C GLY A 83 -14.92 -5.63 -3.55
N TYR A 84 -13.62 -5.51 -3.23
CA TYR A 84 -12.95 -6.37 -2.26
C TYR A 84 -13.59 -6.32 -0.86
N LEU A 85 -14.07 -5.15 -0.44
CA LEU A 85 -14.79 -4.98 0.82
C LEU A 85 -16.29 -5.36 0.72
N GLY A 86 -16.72 -5.88 -0.43
CA GLY A 86 -18.05 -6.39 -0.70
C GLY A 86 -19.06 -5.34 -1.13
N TYR A 87 -18.65 -4.12 -1.49
CA TYR A 87 -19.56 -3.11 -2.01
C TYR A 87 -20.21 -3.61 -3.31
N LYS A 88 -21.54 -3.66 -3.33
CA LYS A 88 -22.32 -4.15 -4.48
C LYS A 88 -23.64 -3.41 -4.59
N VAL A 89 -23.96 -2.97 -5.80
CA VAL A 89 -25.19 -2.29 -6.20
C VAL A 89 -25.97 -3.11 -7.23
N GLY A 90 -27.17 -2.66 -7.58
CA GLY A 90 -28.07 -3.26 -8.55
C GLY A 90 -29.09 -4.20 -7.92
N VAL A 91 -29.83 -4.90 -8.77
CA VAL A 91 -30.98 -5.75 -8.35
C VAL A 91 -30.57 -6.84 -7.35
N SER A 92 -29.35 -7.37 -7.46
CA SER A 92 -28.77 -8.34 -6.51
C SER A 92 -27.70 -7.72 -5.60
N GLY A 93 -27.79 -6.40 -5.40
CA GLY A 93 -26.88 -5.60 -4.59
C GLY A 93 -27.20 -5.65 -3.09
N LYS A 94 -26.37 -4.97 -2.30
CA LYS A 94 -26.58 -4.80 -0.86
C LYS A 94 -27.56 -3.67 -0.59
N PHE A 95 -28.25 -3.72 0.55
CA PHE A 95 -29.11 -2.63 1.00
C PHE A 95 -28.30 -1.35 1.30
N ALA A 96 -28.95 -0.19 1.19
CA ALA A 96 -28.30 1.11 1.34
C ALA A 96 -27.46 1.24 2.62
N ARG A 97 -27.98 0.78 3.76
CA ARG A 97 -27.24 0.76 5.03
C ARG A 97 -25.92 0.00 4.93
N GLN A 98 -25.96 -1.24 4.42
CA GLN A 98 -24.77 -2.07 4.28
C GLN A 98 -23.75 -1.47 3.30
N ARG A 99 -24.22 -0.84 2.21
CA ARG A 99 -23.32 -0.14 1.29
C ARG A 99 -22.62 1.03 1.97
N ARG A 100 -23.38 1.86 2.69
CA ARG A 100 -22.84 3.01 3.44
C ARG A 100 -21.90 2.60 4.56
N ASP A 101 -22.18 1.50 5.28
CA ASP A 101 -21.25 0.93 6.26
C ASP A 101 -19.90 0.54 5.62
N ILE A 102 -19.91 0.04 4.38
CA ILE A 102 -18.69 -0.27 3.62
C ILE A 102 -17.97 1.00 3.18
N LEU A 103 -18.70 2.02 2.71
CA LEU A 103 -18.11 3.31 2.32
C LEU A 103 -17.49 4.02 3.53
N ASP A 104 -18.16 3.97 4.68
CA ASP A 104 -17.63 4.46 5.95
C ASP A 104 -16.37 3.70 6.37
N ARG A 105 -16.38 2.37 6.24
CA ARG A 105 -15.20 1.56 6.51
C ARG A 105 -14.01 1.96 5.64
N ILE A 106 -14.24 2.26 4.36
CA ILE A 106 -13.18 2.72 3.45
C ILE A 106 -12.60 4.04 3.95
N MET A 107 -13.47 5.00 4.29
CA MET A 107 -13.03 6.32 4.75
C MET A 107 -12.30 6.26 6.10
N THR A 108 -12.84 5.54 7.07
CA THR A 108 -12.50 5.69 8.50
C THR A 108 -11.53 4.66 9.06
N ARG A 109 -11.16 3.63 8.30
CA ARG A 109 -10.31 2.53 8.79
C ARG A 109 -9.13 2.26 7.86
N ASP A 110 -8.18 1.47 8.35
CA ASP A 110 -7.11 0.94 7.53
C ASP A 110 -7.65 0.11 6.36
N LEU A 111 -7.09 0.35 5.18
CA LEU A 111 -7.45 -0.38 3.99
C LEU A 111 -6.65 -1.69 3.90
N PRO A 112 -7.26 -2.76 3.37
CA PRO A 112 -6.53 -3.97 3.04
C PRO A 112 -5.49 -3.67 1.96
N LYS A 113 -4.31 -4.28 2.07
CA LYS A 113 -3.24 -4.18 1.07
C LYS A 113 -3.62 -5.04 -0.14
N VAL A 114 -4.00 -4.39 -1.25
CA VAL A 114 -4.42 -5.06 -2.50
C VAL A 114 -3.68 -4.44 -3.69
N HIS A 115 -3.50 -5.21 -4.77
CA HIS A 115 -2.77 -4.83 -5.98
C HIS A 115 -1.28 -4.52 -5.74
N SER A 116 -0.93 -3.28 -5.42
CA SER A 116 0.45 -2.82 -5.20
C SER A 116 0.50 -1.64 -4.23
N LYS A 117 1.70 -1.29 -3.78
CA LYS A 117 1.89 -0.11 -2.94
C LYS A 117 1.46 1.17 -3.66
N GLU A 118 1.83 1.32 -4.92
CA GLU A 118 1.49 2.49 -5.74
C GLU A 118 -0.03 2.65 -5.86
N TYR A 119 -0.76 1.54 -6.07
CA TYR A 119 -2.22 1.55 -6.07
C TYR A 119 -2.79 2.00 -4.72
N MET A 120 -2.21 1.55 -3.60
CA MET A 120 -2.65 1.93 -2.26
C MET A 120 -2.31 3.37 -1.92
N ASP A 121 -1.20 3.92 -2.42
CA ASP A 121 -0.82 5.33 -2.24
C ASP A 121 -1.87 6.27 -2.85
N GLU A 122 -2.57 5.87 -3.92
CA GLU A 122 -3.69 6.64 -4.52
C GLU A 122 -4.90 6.79 -3.58
N TRP A 123 -5.04 5.93 -2.57
CA TRP A 123 -6.16 5.99 -1.61
C TRP A 123 -5.90 6.94 -0.44
N GLY A 124 -4.67 7.44 -0.27
CA GLY A 124 -4.31 8.38 0.79
C GLY A 124 -4.60 7.89 2.21
N GLU A 125 -4.50 8.79 3.18
CA GLU A 125 -4.69 8.49 4.61
C GLU A 125 -6.15 8.34 5.02
N ILE A 126 -6.39 7.74 6.19
CA ILE A 126 -7.72 7.65 6.81
C ILE A 126 -8.36 9.04 6.91
N ASN A 127 -9.64 9.13 6.53
CA ASN A 127 -10.46 10.34 6.53
C ASN A 127 -9.85 11.54 5.78
N SER A 128 -8.91 11.30 4.86
CA SER A 128 -8.32 12.36 4.06
C SER A 128 -9.18 12.75 2.86
N GLN A 129 -8.99 13.97 2.38
CA GLN A 129 -9.55 14.46 1.13
C GLN A 129 -9.18 13.57 -0.06
N VAL A 130 -7.93 13.10 -0.13
CA VAL A 130 -7.43 12.21 -1.19
C VAL A 130 -8.25 10.92 -1.24
N ARG A 131 -8.53 10.33 -0.07
CA ARG A 131 -9.33 9.12 0.05
C ARG A 131 -10.76 9.32 -0.43
N LEU A 132 -11.37 10.44 -0.04
CA LEU A 132 -12.72 10.81 -0.49
C LEU A 132 -12.76 11.01 -2.01
N GLN A 133 -11.78 11.73 -2.57
CA GLN A 133 -11.65 11.95 -4.01
C GLN A 133 -11.53 10.64 -4.77
N ARG A 134 -10.70 9.71 -4.27
CA ARG A 134 -10.50 8.40 -4.90
C ARG A 134 -11.79 7.57 -4.90
N LEU A 135 -12.47 7.51 -3.76
CA LEU A 135 -13.72 6.78 -3.60
C LEU A 135 -14.85 7.38 -4.45
N ALA A 136 -15.04 8.69 -4.39
CA ALA A 136 -16.07 9.38 -5.16
C ALA A 136 -15.80 9.25 -6.67
N GLY A 137 -14.55 9.42 -7.10
CA GLY A 137 -14.14 9.22 -8.49
C GLY A 137 -14.44 7.81 -8.99
N HIS A 138 -14.17 6.78 -8.18
CA HIS A 138 -14.52 5.39 -8.52
C HIS A 138 -16.03 5.24 -8.77
N LEU A 139 -16.89 5.69 -7.84
CA LEU A 139 -18.34 5.57 -8.00
C LEU A 139 -18.86 6.37 -9.20
N THR A 140 -18.31 7.57 -9.44
CA THR A 140 -18.67 8.40 -10.60
C THR A 140 -18.33 7.71 -11.92
N VAL A 141 -17.14 7.09 -12.03
CA VAL A 141 -16.78 6.33 -13.23
C VAL A 141 -17.75 5.18 -13.46
N GLN A 142 -18.11 4.42 -12.42
CA GLN A 142 -19.08 3.33 -12.54
C GLN A 142 -20.45 3.84 -13.01
N HIS A 143 -20.94 4.93 -12.42
CA HIS A 143 -22.20 5.56 -12.82
C HIS A 143 -22.18 6.03 -14.29
N ASN A 144 -21.12 6.74 -14.69
CA ASN A 144 -21.07 7.42 -15.99
C ASN A 144 -20.80 6.45 -17.17
N THR A 145 -20.12 5.34 -16.91
CA THR A 145 -19.76 4.36 -17.95
C THR A 145 -20.85 3.31 -18.20
N ARG A 146 -21.65 2.98 -17.19
CA ARG A 146 -22.66 1.90 -17.29
C ARG A 146 -24.04 2.42 -17.65
N LYS A 147 -24.21 2.88 -18.89
CA LYS A 147 -25.41 3.59 -19.35
C LYS A 147 -26.61 2.70 -19.72
N SER A 148 -26.43 1.40 -19.90
CA SER A 148 -27.53 0.51 -20.32
C SER A 148 -28.64 0.43 -19.28
N SER A 149 -29.88 0.17 -19.73
CA SER A 149 -31.08 0.03 -18.88
C SER A 149 -30.92 -1.04 -17.79
N THR A 150 -30.12 -2.08 -18.05
CA THR A 150 -29.77 -3.14 -17.09
C THR A 150 -29.09 -2.61 -15.82
N PHE A 151 -28.43 -1.45 -15.88
CA PHE A 151 -27.78 -0.82 -14.73
C PHE A 151 -28.59 0.29 -14.09
N LYS A 152 -29.86 0.51 -14.48
CA LYS A 152 -30.70 1.61 -13.95
C LYS A 152 -30.69 1.67 -12.42
N THR A 153 -30.97 0.55 -11.74
CA THR A 153 -30.93 0.46 -10.27
C THR A 153 -29.55 0.78 -9.73
N ALA A 154 -28.50 0.18 -10.31
CA ALA A 154 -27.12 0.39 -9.87
C ALA A 154 -26.68 1.86 -9.99
N ARG A 155 -27.10 2.55 -11.05
CA ARG A 155 -26.86 3.98 -11.26
C ARG A 155 -27.55 4.84 -10.21
N THR A 156 -28.82 4.59 -9.94
CA THR A 156 -29.54 5.28 -8.86
C THR A 156 -28.82 5.08 -7.53
N GLU A 157 -28.37 3.87 -7.22
CA GLU A 157 -27.65 3.58 -5.99
C GLU A 157 -26.28 4.25 -5.92
N TRP A 158 -25.48 4.24 -7.00
CA TRP A 158 -24.23 4.99 -7.05
C TRP A 158 -24.43 6.49 -6.83
N LYS A 159 -25.49 7.06 -7.41
CA LYS A 159 -25.84 8.47 -7.19
C LYS A 159 -26.16 8.75 -5.72
N LEU A 160 -27.03 7.96 -5.11
CA LEU A 160 -27.42 8.11 -3.69
C LEU A 160 -26.23 7.92 -2.74
N ASP A 161 -25.33 7.00 -3.07
CA ASP A 161 -24.13 6.73 -2.28
C ASP A 161 -23.08 7.86 -2.43
N LEU A 162 -23.00 8.50 -3.60
CA LEU A 162 -22.22 9.72 -3.80
C LEU A 162 -22.78 10.92 -3.03
N GLU A 163 -24.11 11.10 -3.03
CA GLU A 163 -24.77 12.14 -2.23
C GLU A 163 -24.46 11.95 -0.74
N TYR A 164 -24.58 10.72 -0.24
CA TYR A 164 -24.19 10.36 1.13
C TYR A 164 -22.74 10.71 1.47
N LEU A 165 -21.79 10.34 0.60
CA LEU A 165 -20.37 10.66 0.82
C LEU A 165 -20.11 12.16 0.83
N LYS A 166 -20.80 12.91 -0.03
CA LYS A 166 -20.69 14.36 -0.09
C LYS A 166 -21.19 14.99 1.21
N GLU A 167 -22.39 14.65 1.63
CA GLU A 167 -23.00 15.20 2.85
C GLU A 167 -22.17 14.92 4.10
N LYS A 168 -21.56 13.74 4.17
CA LYS A 168 -20.85 13.29 5.37
C LYS A 168 -19.39 13.71 5.47
N TYR A 169 -18.65 13.72 4.35
CA TYR A 169 -17.19 13.87 4.36
C TYR A 169 -16.67 15.05 3.53
N HIS A 170 -17.48 15.66 2.67
CA HIS A 170 -17.03 16.79 1.84
C HIS A 170 -17.14 18.10 2.62
N ASP A 171 -16.03 18.84 2.71
CA ASP A 171 -15.92 20.10 3.45
C ASP A 171 -16.12 21.34 2.55
N GLY A 172 -16.38 21.15 1.25
CA GLY A 172 -16.50 22.24 0.29
C GLY A 172 -15.19 22.76 -0.31
N SER A 173 -14.03 22.27 0.12
CA SER A 173 -12.70 22.80 -0.29
C SER A 173 -12.30 22.44 -1.74
N TRP A 174 -13.01 21.51 -2.39
CA TRP A 174 -12.72 21.08 -3.76
C TRP A 174 -13.99 20.71 -4.54
N GLY A 175 -13.91 20.67 -5.87
CA GLY A 175 -15.06 20.40 -6.73
C GLY A 175 -15.53 18.95 -6.68
N TRP A 176 -16.77 18.71 -6.25
CA TRP A 176 -17.37 17.37 -6.25
C TRP A 176 -17.52 16.81 -7.68
N PRO A 177 -17.25 15.51 -7.92
CA PRO A 177 -17.32 14.92 -9.26
C PRO A 177 -18.74 14.99 -9.84
N ARG A 178 -18.81 15.25 -11.15
CA ARG A 178 -20.06 15.43 -11.88
C ARG A 178 -20.59 14.10 -12.42
N LEU A 179 -21.87 13.84 -12.15
CA LEU A 179 -22.60 12.77 -12.81
C LEU A 179 -23.09 13.28 -14.17
N THR A 180 -22.98 12.44 -15.20
CA THR A 180 -23.60 12.75 -16.49
C THR A 180 -25.06 12.32 -16.43
N ASN A 181 -25.97 13.29 -16.53
CA ASN A 181 -27.37 13.00 -16.81
C ASN A 181 -27.42 12.41 -18.21
N THR A 182 -27.94 11.20 -18.31
CA THR A 182 -28.39 10.63 -19.57
C THR A 182 -29.88 10.57 -19.42
N ASP A 183 -30.52 11.64 -19.89
CA ASP A 183 -31.93 11.61 -20.24
C ASP A 183 -32.16 10.55 -21.34
#